data_AF-A0A4U3LRM1-F1
#
_entry.id   AF-A0A4U3LRM1-F1
#
_cell.length_a   1.000
_cell.length_b   1.000
_cell.length_c   1.000
_cell.angle_alpha   90.00
_cell.angle_beta   90.00
_cell.angle_gamma   90.00
#
_symmetry.space_group_name_H-M   'P 1'
#
loop_
_entity.id
_entity.type
_entity.pdbx_description
1 polymer ?
#
loop_
_entity_poly.entity_id
_entity_poly.type
_entity_poly.pdbx_seq_one_letter_code
_entity_poly.pdbx_strand_id
1 'polypeptide(L)'
;MELDHYLESVRRSVENATALADEQTRSVAQRLGATLDDAGRLALISALSDAAGEISRELSPGSVELRMAGGRPEFVVTPAPSQLTGPDETDDIDDEADAEANEQFVFDADEPTARITLRLPMSIKNKVDEAANAEGISSNAWLMRTVMTELSGRSGRPPRPPRPPRGPVFGPEGPLGPNGPLGPDGVFGPNGVFGPNGPFGDEGVFGTDRGRRDRDRRREDRDRRREDKERRKGGHGPGQRMTGWVE
;
A
#
# COMPACT_ATOMS: atom_id res chain seq x y z
N MET A 1 -26.18 17.59 -25.45
CA MET A 1 -27.44 17.97 -24.79
C MET A 1 -28.48 18.34 -25.85
N GLU A 2 -29.74 17.91 -25.69
CA GLU A 2 -30.83 18.22 -26.62
C GLU A 2 -31.68 19.38 -26.07
N LEU A 3 -31.36 20.61 -26.49
CA LEU A 3 -32.08 21.83 -26.06
C LEU A 3 -33.53 21.87 -26.54
N ASP A 4 -33.84 21.16 -27.63
CA ASP A 4 -35.16 21.10 -28.25
C ASP A 4 -36.25 20.66 -27.26
N HIS A 5 -35.96 19.66 -26.42
CA HIS A 5 -36.92 19.16 -25.42
C HIS A 5 -37.27 20.22 -24.36
N TYR A 6 -36.27 21.00 -23.91
CA TYR A 6 -36.50 22.03 -22.91
C TYR A 6 -37.32 23.20 -23.46
N LEU A 7 -37.02 23.63 -24.69
CA LEU A 7 -37.78 24.68 -25.36
C LEU A 7 -39.21 24.24 -25.67
N GLU A 8 -39.41 23.00 -26.10
CA GLU A 8 -40.74 22.42 -26.30
C GLU A 8 -41.54 22.34 -24.99
N SER A 9 -40.89 22.01 -23.88
CA SER A 9 -41.53 22.05 -22.56
C SER A 9 -41.99 23.45 -22.18
N VAL A 10 -41.17 24.48 -22.43
CA VAL A 10 -41.53 25.88 -22.18
C VAL A 10 -42.72 26.30 -23.05
N ARG A 11 -42.69 25.96 -24.34
CA ARG A 11 -43.80 26.22 -25.26
C ARG A 11 -45.09 25.57 -24.78
N ARG A 12 -45.03 24.29 -24.42
CA ARG A 12 -46.18 23.54 -23.91
C ARG A 12 -46.71 24.13 -22.60
N SER A 13 -45.82 24.63 -21.74
CA SER A 13 -46.22 25.34 -20.52
C SER A 13 -46.98 26.63 -20.83
N VAL A 14 -46.53 27.41 -21.82
CA VAL A 14 -47.21 28.65 -22.25
C VAL A 14 -48.57 28.34 -22.89
N GLU A 15 -48.65 27.28 -23.70
CA GLU A 15 -49.92 26.81 -24.28
C GLU A 15 -50.90 26.34 -23.18
N ASN A 16 -50.43 25.59 -22.19
CA ASN A 16 -51.24 25.16 -21.05
C ASN A 16 -51.73 26.35 -20.20
N ALA A 17 -50.86 27.33 -19.95
CA ALA A 17 -51.21 28.53 -19.19
C ALA A 17 -52.29 29.38 -19.89
N THR A 18 -52.37 29.30 -21.22
CA THR A 18 -53.35 30.03 -22.04
C THR A 18 -54.54 29.17 -22.46
N ALA A 19 -54.66 27.94 -21.94
CA ALA A 19 -55.74 27.02 -22.30
C ALA A 19 -57.14 27.58 -22.00
N LEU A 20 -57.29 28.30 -20.88
CA LEU A 20 -58.55 28.94 -20.46
C LEU A 20 -58.76 30.35 -21.03
N ALA A 21 -57.80 30.87 -21.81
CA ALA A 21 -57.89 32.20 -22.39
C ALA A 21 -58.79 32.24 -23.64
N ASP A 22 -59.11 33.46 -24.07
CA ASP A 22 -59.78 33.72 -25.35
C ASP A 22 -58.88 33.36 -26.56
N GLU A 23 -59.50 33.23 -27.73
CA GLU A 23 -58.83 32.77 -28.96
C GLU A 23 -57.74 33.72 -29.46
N GLN A 24 -57.92 35.04 -29.27
CA GLN A 24 -56.90 36.02 -29.66
C GLN A 24 -55.66 35.86 -28.78
N THR A 25 -55.84 35.73 -27.47
CA THR A 25 -54.77 35.52 -26.51
C THR A 25 -53.99 34.22 -26.80
N ARG A 26 -54.71 33.13 -27.12
CA ARG A 26 -54.09 31.84 -27.48
C ARG A 26 -53.28 31.93 -28.78
N SER A 27 -53.80 32.59 -29.81
CA SER A 27 -53.07 32.80 -31.07
C SER A 27 -51.81 33.65 -30.89
N VAL A 28 -51.86 34.68 -30.03
CA VAL A 28 -50.69 35.52 -29.71
C VAL A 28 -49.63 34.69 -28.97
N ALA A 29 -50.03 33.89 -27.97
CA ALA A 29 -49.13 33.02 -27.22
C ALA A 29 -48.44 31.98 -28.11
N GLN A 30 -49.16 31.39 -29.06
CA GLN A 30 -48.61 30.39 -29.97
C GLN A 30 -47.58 30.98 -30.95
N ARG A 31 -47.85 32.20 -31.46
CA ARG A 31 -46.90 32.94 -32.32
C ARG A 31 -45.66 33.36 -31.54
N LEU A 32 -45.84 33.86 -30.31
CA LEU A 32 -44.74 34.21 -29.42
C LEU A 32 -43.87 33.00 -29.09
N GLY A 33 -44.48 31.87 -28.75
CA GLY A 33 -43.77 30.61 -28.47
C GLY A 33 -42.91 30.16 -29.65
N ALA A 34 -43.45 30.21 -30.88
CA ALA A 34 -42.69 29.87 -32.08
C ALA A 34 -41.53 30.85 -32.35
N THR A 35 -41.70 32.14 -32.09
CA THR A 35 -40.63 33.15 -32.29
C THR A 35 -39.57 33.14 -31.20
N LEU A 36 -39.92 32.66 -30.00
CA LEU A 36 -39.02 32.62 -28.85
C LEU A 36 -38.05 31.44 -28.90
N ASP A 37 -38.26 30.45 -29.78
CA ASP A 37 -37.42 29.26 -29.84
C ASP A 37 -35.96 29.60 -30.19
N ASP A 38 -35.74 30.39 -31.24
CA ASP A 38 -34.39 30.78 -31.68
C ASP A 38 -33.68 31.68 -30.67
N ALA A 39 -34.39 32.69 -30.13
CA ALA A 39 -33.86 33.60 -29.13
C ALA A 39 -33.59 32.89 -27.79
N GLY A 40 -34.48 31.98 -27.39
CA GLY A 40 -34.36 31.16 -26.20
C GLY A 40 -33.21 30.17 -26.29
N ARG A 41 -33.04 29.51 -27.44
CA ARG A 41 -31.90 28.63 -27.70
C ARG A 41 -30.58 29.38 -27.57
N LEU A 42 -30.46 30.54 -28.21
CA LEU A 42 -29.25 31.34 -28.13
C LEU A 42 -28.95 31.78 -26.69
N ALA A 43 -29.97 32.22 -25.95
CA ALA A 43 -29.82 32.62 -24.55
C ALA A 43 -29.36 31.44 -23.66
N LEU A 44 -29.92 30.25 -23.86
CA LEU A 44 -29.51 29.04 -23.14
C LEU A 44 -28.06 28.66 -23.44
N ILE A 45 -27.63 28.70 -24.71
CA ILE A 45 -26.25 28.41 -25.10
C ILE A 45 -25.28 29.42 -24.45
N SER A 46 -25.62 30.71 -24.46
CA SER A 46 -24.80 31.73 -23.80
C SER A 46 -24.70 31.49 -22.30
N ALA A 47 -25.83 31.23 -21.62
CA ALA A 47 -25.84 30.95 -20.19
C ALA A 47 -25.02 29.69 -19.82
N LEU A 48 -25.12 28.62 -20.61
CA LEU A 48 -24.32 27.40 -20.42
C LEU A 48 -22.84 27.65 -20.68
N SER A 49 -22.49 28.53 -21.63
CA SER A 49 -21.10 28.90 -21.93
C SER A 49 -20.48 29.69 -20.78
N ASP A 50 -21.23 30.65 -20.22
CA ASP A 50 -20.79 31.43 -19.06
C ASP A 50 -20.60 30.53 -17.83
N ALA A 51 -21.56 29.63 -17.56
CA ALA A 51 -21.48 28.65 -16.48
C ALA A 51 -20.29 27.69 -16.64
N ALA A 52 -20.03 27.20 -17.86
CA ALA A 52 -18.86 26.36 -18.14
C ALA A 52 -17.54 27.10 -17.80
N GLY A 53 -17.47 28.39 -18.16
CA GLY A 53 -16.31 29.23 -17.86
C GLY A 53 -16.09 29.47 -16.37
N GLU A 54 -17.16 29.57 -15.58
CA GLU A 54 -17.10 29.67 -14.12
C GLU A 54 -16.61 28.36 -13.50
N ILE A 55 -17.23 27.24 -13.86
CA ILE A 55 -16.86 25.90 -13.40
C ILE A 55 -15.40 25.56 -13.76
N SER A 56 -14.95 25.93 -14.97
CA SER A 56 -13.56 25.73 -15.40
C SER A 56 -12.55 26.51 -14.56
N ARG A 57 -12.94 27.64 -13.95
CA ARG A 57 -12.04 28.39 -13.05
C ARG A 57 -11.89 27.70 -11.69
N GLU A 58 -12.96 27.09 -11.21
CA GLU A 58 -12.96 26.36 -9.94
C GLU A 58 -12.27 25.00 -10.02
N LEU A 59 -12.34 24.33 -11.18
CA LEU A 59 -11.80 22.98 -11.39
C LEU A 59 -10.29 22.90 -11.66
N SER A 60 -9.57 24.02 -11.76
CA SER A 60 -8.14 24.05 -12.10
C SER A 60 -7.30 23.09 -11.22
N PRO A 61 -6.46 22.19 -11.79
CA PRO A 61 -5.95 22.19 -13.17
C PRO A 61 -6.88 21.59 -14.26
N GLY A 62 -8.06 21.08 -13.90
CA GLY A 62 -9.05 20.61 -14.86
C GLY A 62 -9.82 21.77 -15.52
N SER A 63 -10.48 21.49 -16.64
CA SER A 63 -11.31 22.45 -17.37
C SER A 63 -12.61 21.83 -17.86
N VAL A 64 -13.63 22.67 -18.03
CA VAL A 64 -14.91 22.29 -18.63
C VAL A 64 -15.19 23.24 -19.78
N GLU A 65 -15.35 22.70 -20.97
CA GLU A 65 -15.60 23.46 -22.19
C GLU A 65 -16.95 23.08 -22.79
N LEU A 66 -17.67 24.06 -23.33
CA LEU A 66 -18.88 23.82 -24.12
C LEU A 66 -18.50 23.80 -25.61
N ARG A 67 -18.69 22.66 -26.26
CA ARG A 67 -18.42 22.45 -27.68
C ARG A 67 -19.72 22.29 -28.46
N MET A 68 -19.75 22.82 -29.69
CA MET A 68 -20.88 22.64 -30.61
C MET A 68 -20.59 21.50 -31.58
N ALA A 69 -21.44 20.47 -31.59
CA ALA A 69 -21.39 19.34 -32.50
C ALA A 69 -22.72 19.24 -33.27
N GLY A 70 -22.72 19.59 -34.56
CA GLY A 70 -23.93 19.51 -35.40
C GLY A 70 -25.10 20.37 -34.88
N GLY A 71 -24.81 21.52 -34.26
CA GLY A 71 -25.82 22.39 -33.65
C GLY A 71 -26.27 21.99 -32.24
N ARG A 72 -25.73 20.90 -31.69
CA ARG A 72 -25.99 20.44 -30.33
C ARG A 72 -24.84 20.83 -29.40
N PRO A 73 -25.10 21.44 -28.24
CA PRO A 73 -24.07 21.71 -27.26
C PRO A 73 -23.66 20.43 -26.51
N GLU A 74 -22.36 20.26 -26.29
CA GLU A 74 -21.74 19.13 -25.60
C GLU A 74 -20.69 19.64 -24.61
N PHE A 75 -20.67 19.11 -23.39
CA PHE A 75 -19.66 19.45 -22.41
C PHE A 75 -18.46 18.52 -22.57
N VAL A 76 -17.28 19.10 -22.67
CA VAL A 76 -16.01 18.39 -22.67
C VAL A 76 -15.31 18.72 -21.36
N VAL A 77 -15.22 17.74 -20.48
CA VAL A 77 -14.53 17.85 -19.19
C VAL A 77 -13.13 17.28 -19.36
N THR A 78 -12.12 18.10 -19.11
CA THR A 78 -10.72 17.68 -19.04
C THR A 78 -10.32 17.69 -17.57
N PRO A 79 -10.28 16.53 -16.88
CA PRO A 79 -9.89 16.49 -15.48
C PRO A 79 -8.40 16.82 -15.32
N ALA A 80 -8.03 17.29 -14.12
CA ALA A 80 -6.64 17.54 -13.77
C ALA A 80 -5.81 16.25 -13.91
N PRO A 81 -4.52 16.33 -14.31
CA PRO A 81 -3.66 15.15 -14.48
C PRO A 81 -3.50 14.33 -13.19
N SER A 82 -3.72 14.92 -12.01
CA SER A 82 -3.75 14.26 -10.70
C SER A 82 -5.11 13.60 -10.34
N GLN A 83 -6.20 13.93 -11.04
CA GLN A 83 -7.51 13.27 -10.89
C GLN A 83 -7.68 12.08 -11.85
N LEU A 84 -6.90 12.01 -12.94
CA LEU A 84 -6.83 10.83 -13.82
C LEU A 84 -6.28 9.56 -13.13
N THR A 85 -5.82 9.68 -11.87
CA THR A 85 -5.39 8.58 -11.00
C THR A 85 -6.41 8.17 -9.94
N GLY A 86 -7.57 8.83 -9.84
CA GLY A 86 -8.70 8.41 -9.01
C GLY A 86 -9.71 7.58 -9.82
N PRO A 87 -10.44 6.63 -9.20
CA PRO A 87 -11.51 5.92 -9.88
C PRO A 87 -12.62 6.93 -10.20
N ASP A 88 -12.91 7.10 -11.49
CA ASP A 88 -14.02 7.92 -11.97
C ASP A 88 -15.33 7.18 -11.64
N GLU A 89 -16.07 7.74 -10.68
CA GLU A 89 -17.44 7.41 -10.38
C GLU A 89 -18.29 7.76 -11.59
N THR A 90 -18.94 6.76 -12.19
CA THR A 90 -20.09 6.99 -13.06
C THR A 90 -21.34 6.69 -12.25
N ASP A 91 -22.15 7.74 -12.08
CA ASP A 91 -23.43 7.82 -11.40
C ASP A 91 -24.49 6.80 -11.87
N ASP A 92 -25.36 6.51 -10.88
CA ASP A 92 -26.77 6.11 -10.94
C ASP A 92 -27.17 4.67 -11.30
N ILE A 93 -27.35 3.85 -10.26
CA ILE A 93 -28.69 3.32 -9.92
C ILE A 93 -28.87 3.43 -8.39
N ASP A 94 -29.93 4.13 -7.98
CA ASP A 94 -30.48 4.12 -6.62
C ASP A 94 -30.54 2.69 -6.05
N ASP A 95 -29.78 2.42 -5.00
CA ASP A 95 -30.10 1.38 -4.02
C ASP A 95 -29.57 1.84 -2.65
N GLU A 96 -30.38 2.63 -1.94
CA GLU A 96 -30.38 2.64 -0.48
C GLU A 96 -30.86 1.24 0.00
N ALA A 97 -30.03 0.22 -0.15
CA ALA A 97 -30.23 -1.08 0.47
C ALA A 97 -28.88 -1.80 0.63
N ASP A 98 -28.67 -2.32 1.84
CA ASP A 98 -27.58 -3.22 2.23
C ASP A 98 -26.18 -2.61 2.39
N ALA A 99 -26.11 -1.66 3.32
CA ALA A 99 -24.98 -1.62 4.24
C ALA A 99 -25.02 -2.85 5.17
N GLU A 100 -24.66 -4.04 4.68
CA GLU A 100 -24.23 -5.16 5.53
C GLU A 100 -23.54 -6.27 4.68
N ALA A 101 -22.32 -6.64 5.11
CA ALA A 101 -21.52 -7.79 4.69
C ALA A 101 -20.75 -7.72 3.34
N ASN A 102 -19.57 -7.11 3.37
CA ASN A 102 -18.44 -7.65 2.60
C ASN A 102 -17.10 -7.48 3.36
N GLU A 103 -16.93 -8.24 4.45
CA GLU A 103 -15.67 -8.35 5.20
C GLU A 103 -14.64 -9.27 4.51
N GLN A 104 -14.43 -9.11 3.20
CA GLN A 104 -13.34 -9.82 2.53
C GLN A 104 -12.59 -8.87 1.61
N PHE A 105 -11.32 -8.65 1.98
CA PHE A 105 -10.27 -7.89 1.28
C PHE A 105 -10.25 -6.38 1.57
N VAL A 106 -9.87 -6.06 2.82
CA VAL A 106 -9.26 -4.76 3.13
C VAL A 106 -7.89 -4.74 2.47
N PHE A 107 -7.78 -4.05 1.32
CA PHE A 107 -6.47 -3.63 0.84
C PHE A 107 -5.92 -2.63 1.85
N ASP A 108 -4.63 -2.75 2.18
CA ASP A 108 -3.99 -1.70 2.99
C ASP A 108 -4.10 -0.41 2.18
N ALA A 109 -4.76 0.60 2.74
CA ALA A 109 -5.05 1.84 2.01
C ALA A 109 -3.76 2.57 1.57
N ASP A 110 -2.62 2.20 2.17
CA ASP A 110 -1.27 2.70 1.88
C ASP A 110 -0.52 1.88 0.80
N GLU A 111 -1.08 0.81 0.24
CA GLU A 111 -0.40 0.04 -0.83
C GLU A 111 -0.62 0.69 -2.22
N PRO A 112 0.45 1.00 -2.97
CA PRO A 112 0.32 1.67 -4.25
C PRO A 112 -0.36 0.75 -5.27
N THR A 113 -1.58 1.10 -5.68
CA THR A 113 -2.31 0.38 -6.72
C THR A 113 -1.79 0.76 -8.11
N ALA A 114 -1.53 -0.24 -8.97
CA ALA A 114 -1.09 -0.02 -10.34
C ALA A 114 -2.28 -0.12 -11.30
N ARG A 115 -2.58 0.95 -12.05
CA ARG A 115 -3.62 0.94 -13.09
C ARG A 115 -3.12 0.23 -14.35
N ILE A 116 -3.83 -0.81 -14.78
CA ILE A 116 -3.51 -1.58 -15.99
C ILE A 116 -4.67 -1.43 -17.00
N THR A 117 -4.38 -0.96 -18.22
CA THR A 117 -5.35 -0.93 -19.32
C THR A 117 -5.23 -2.21 -20.15
N LEU A 118 -6.28 -3.02 -20.17
CA LEU A 118 -6.32 -4.30 -20.89
C LEU A 118 -7.21 -4.19 -22.14
N ARG A 119 -6.71 -4.66 -23.29
CA ARG A 119 -7.51 -4.80 -24.50
C ARG A 119 -7.96 -6.25 -24.65
N LEU A 120 -9.23 -6.50 -24.40
CA LEU A 120 -9.84 -7.82 -24.51
C LEU A 120 -10.59 -7.97 -25.85
N PRO A 121 -10.47 -9.12 -26.52
CA PRO A 121 -11.44 -9.51 -27.55
C PRO A 121 -12.87 -9.54 -26.98
N MET A 122 -13.87 -9.13 -27.77
CA MET A 122 -15.27 -9.06 -27.34
C MET A 122 -15.80 -10.36 -26.74
N SER A 123 -15.38 -11.51 -27.29
CA SER A 123 -15.78 -12.83 -26.77
C SER A 123 -15.30 -13.10 -25.35
N ILE A 124 -14.19 -12.49 -24.92
CA ILE A 124 -13.65 -12.63 -23.56
C ILE A 124 -14.37 -11.67 -22.62
N LYS A 125 -14.56 -10.40 -23.03
CA LYS A 125 -15.33 -9.42 -22.26
C LYS A 125 -16.73 -9.96 -21.93
N ASN A 126 -17.43 -10.51 -22.92
CA ASN A 126 -18.79 -11.03 -22.72
C ASN A 126 -18.83 -12.18 -21.69
N LYS A 127 -17.85 -13.09 -21.71
CA LYS A 127 -17.75 -14.19 -20.73
C LYS A 127 -17.47 -13.69 -19.32
N VAL A 128 -16.65 -12.65 -19.19
CA VAL A 128 -16.36 -12.02 -17.90
C VAL A 128 -17.61 -11.34 -17.35
N ASP A 129 -18.31 -10.57 -18.18
CA ASP A 129 -19.55 -9.88 -17.77
C ASP A 129 -20.65 -10.88 -17.37
N GLU A 130 -20.80 -11.98 -18.11
CA GLU A 130 -21.75 -13.05 -17.79
C GLU A 130 -21.42 -13.73 -16.45
N ALA A 131 -20.14 -14.06 -16.21
CA ALA A 131 -19.70 -14.68 -14.96
C ALA A 131 -19.81 -13.73 -13.75
N ALA A 132 -19.49 -12.44 -13.95
CA ALA A 132 -19.63 -11.42 -12.93
C ALA A 132 -21.10 -11.20 -12.55
N ASN A 133 -22.00 -11.13 -13.54
CA ASN A 133 -23.43 -10.99 -13.33
C ASN A 133 -24.05 -12.21 -12.63
N ALA A 134 -23.57 -13.42 -12.93
CA ALA A 134 -24.00 -14.64 -12.24
C ALA A 134 -23.60 -14.66 -10.75
N GLU A 135 -22.53 -13.97 -10.38
CA GLU A 135 -22.05 -13.83 -9.00
C GLU A 135 -22.55 -12.53 -8.31
N GLY A 136 -23.30 -11.68 -9.01
CA GLY A 136 -23.80 -10.41 -8.46
C GLY A 136 -22.70 -9.40 -8.13
N ILE A 137 -21.52 -9.50 -8.74
CA ILE A 137 -20.37 -8.62 -8.50
C ILE A 137 -19.95 -7.90 -9.79
N SER A 138 -19.20 -6.81 -9.66
CA SER A 138 -18.70 -6.08 -10.84
C SER A 138 -17.66 -6.90 -11.62
N SER A 139 -17.59 -6.71 -12.94
CA SER A 139 -16.60 -7.36 -13.80
C SER A 139 -15.16 -7.12 -13.32
N ASN A 140 -14.86 -5.93 -12.77
CA ASN A 140 -13.54 -5.62 -12.20
C ASN A 140 -13.26 -6.41 -10.91
N ALA A 141 -14.25 -6.53 -10.01
CA ALA A 141 -14.13 -7.34 -8.80
C ALA A 141 -13.99 -8.84 -9.13
N TRP A 142 -14.77 -9.34 -10.10
CA TRP A 142 -14.67 -10.71 -10.58
C TRP A 142 -13.30 -11.01 -11.21
N LEU A 143 -12.78 -10.08 -12.03
CA LEU A 143 -11.44 -10.20 -12.60
C LEU A 143 -10.35 -10.19 -11.52
N MET A 144 -10.42 -9.28 -10.55
CA MET A 144 -9.47 -9.24 -9.43
C MET A 144 -9.50 -10.54 -8.62
N ARG A 145 -10.69 -11.04 -8.26
CA ARG A 145 -10.86 -12.31 -7.55
C ARG A 145 -10.29 -13.48 -8.34
N THR A 146 -10.55 -13.53 -9.65
CA THR A 146 -10.04 -14.58 -10.53
C THR A 146 -8.51 -14.55 -10.61
N VAL A 147 -7.92 -13.37 -10.78
CA VAL A 147 -6.47 -13.18 -10.80
C VAL A 147 -5.85 -13.56 -9.46
N MET A 148 -6.42 -13.11 -8.34
CA MET A 148 -5.95 -13.48 -7.00
C MET A 148 -6.07 -14.98 -6.75
N THR A 149 -7.13 -15.63 -7.22
CA THR A 149 -7.33 -17.07 -7.07
C THR A 149 -6.32 -17.86 -7.89
N GLU A 150 -6.04 -17.45 -9.13
CA GLU A 150 -5.01 -18.05 -9.98
C GLU A 150 -3.59 -17.83 -9.43
N LEU A 151 -3.30 -16.63 -8.95
CA LEU A 151 -2.02 -16.31 -8.32
C LEU A 151 -1.86 -17.08 -7.01
N SER A 152 -2.90 -17.18 -6.18
CA SER A 152 -2.89 -17.95 -4.93
C SER A 152 -2.82 -19.45 -5.19
N GLY A 153 -3.44 -19.96 -6.26
CA GLY A 153 -3.34 -21.35 -6.69
C GLY A 153 -1.94 -21.73 -7.18
N ARG A 154 -1.21 -20.78 -7.79
CA ARG A 154 0.21 -20.95 -8.17
C ARG A 154 1.18 -20.70 -7.01
N SER A 155 0.81 -19.84 -6.06
CA SER A 155 1.64 -19.45 -4.91
C SER A 155 1.39 -20.31 -3.66
N GLY A 156 0.37 -21.15 -3.66
CA GLY A 156 -0.11 -21.90 -2.50
C GLY A 156 0.35 -23.35 -2.39
N ARG A 157 1.23 -23.85 -3.27
CA ARG A 157 1.85 -25.16 -3.07
C ARG A 157 3.36 -25.02 -2.94
N PRO A 158 3.90 -24.88 -1.71
CA PRO A 158 5.31 -25.16 -1.50
C PRO A 158 5.61 -26.58 -2.02
N PRO A 159 6.78 -26.82 -2.66
CA PRO A 159 7.20 -28.20 -2.91
C PRO A 159 7.14 -28.93 -1.58
N ARG A 160 6.37 -30.01 -1.53
CA ARG A 160 6.29 -30.86 -0.33
C ARG A 160 7.74 -31.20 0.03
N PRO A 161 8.26 -30.84 1.21
CA PRO A 161 9.57 -31.29 1.60
C PRO A 161 9.56 -32.82 1.58
N PRO A 162 10.65 -33.49 1.15
CA PRO A 162 10.72 -34.94 1.27
C PRO A 162 10.42 -35.27 2.73
N ARG A 163 9.47 -36.19 2.96
CA ARG A 163 9.17 -36.67 4.31
C ARG A 163 10.49 -37.06 4.97
N PRO A 164 10.87 -36.51 6.14
CA PRO A 164 12.00 -37.04 6.85
C PRO A 164 11.69 -38.52 7.18
N PRO A 165 12.67 -39.44 7.03
CA PRO A 165 12.48 -40.78 7.53
C PRO A 165 12.11 -40.67 9.02
N ARG A 166 11.06 -41.37 9.43
CA ARG A 166 10.69 -41.52 10.84
C ARG A 166 11.85 -42.22 11.57
N GLY A 167 12.81 -41.44 12.02
CA GLY A 167 13.77 -41.81 13.06
C GLY A 167 13.43 -41.01 14.32
N PRO A 168 13.35 -41.63 15.50
CA PRO A 168 13.00 -40.90 16.72
C PRO A 168 14.07 -39.83 17.01
N VAL A 169 13.63 -38.59 17.26
CA VAL A 169 14.48 -37.44 17.63
C VAL A 169 15.33 -37.72 18.90
N PHE A 170 14.94 -38.72 19.70
CA PHE A 170 15.61 -39.22 20.89
C PHE A 170 16.31 -40.58 20.68
N GLY A 171 16.64 -40.95 19.44
CA GLY A 171 17.45 -42.14 19.15
C GLY A 171 18.95 -41.91 19.33
N PRO A 172 19.76 -42.97 19.50
CA PRO A 172 21.21 -42.88 19.65
C PRO A 172 21.91 -42.20 18.45
N GLU A 173 21.33 -42.27 17.24
CA GLU A 173 21.78 -41.54 16.04
C GLU A 173 21.02 -40.22 15.74
N GLY A 174 20.15 -39.74 16.64
CA GLY A 174 19.42 -38.47 16.46
C GLY A 174 20.30 -37.23 16.69
N PRO A 175 19.89 -36.02 16.26
CA PRO A 175 20.72 -34.82 16.38
C PRO A 175 21.08 -34.43 17.82
N LEU A 176 20.25 -34.81 18.80
CA LEU A 176 20.48 -34.68 20.24
C LEU A 176 20.91 -36.00 20.93
N GLY A 177 21.06 -37.10 20.19
CA GLY A 177 21.54 -38.38 20.72
C GLY A 177 23.01 -38.29 21.12
N PRO A 178 23.55 -39.22 21.94
CA PRO A 178 24.92 -39.20 22.43
C PRO A 178 25.97 -38.97 21.33
N ASN A 179 25.81 -39.64 20.17
CA ASN A 179 26.70 -39.52 19.00
C ASN A 179 26.19 -38.51 17.94
N GLY A 180 25.07 -37.83 18.20
CA GLY A 180 24.50 -36.83 17.31
C GLY A 180 25.30 -35.54 17.31
N PRO A 181 25.22 -34.68 16.26
CA PRO A 181 26.00 -33.46 16.17
C PRO A 181 25.87 -32.52 17.38
N LEU A 182 24.68 -32.44 18.01
CA LEU A 182 24.41 -31.65 19.21
C LEU A 182 24.50 -32.46 20.52
N GLY A 183 24.82 -33.75 20.42
CA GLY A 183 24.99 -34.66 21.54
C GLY A 183 26.26 -34.41 22.34
N PRO A 184 26.37 -35.00 23.55
CA PRO A 184 27.55 -34.90 24.40
C PRO A 184 28.86 -35.36 23.73
N ASP A 185 28.81 -36.40 22.88
CA ASP A 185 29.97 -36.89 22.11
C ASP A 185 29.95 -36.38 20.65
N GLY A 186 29.03 -35.47 20.34
CA GLY A 186 28.86 -34.84 19.04
C GLY A 186 29.91 -33.79 18.71
N VAL A 187 29.93 -33.33 17.46
CA VAL A 187 30.87 -32.28 17.01
C VAL A 187 30.66 -30.94 17.73
N PHE A 188 29.47 -30.67 18.27
CA PHE A 188 29.16 -29.52 19.12
C PHE A 188 29.03 -29.88 20.62
N GLY A 189 29.22 -31.14 21.00
CA GLY A 189 29.26 -31.57 22.39
C GLY A 189 30.46 -30.96 23.13
N PRO A 190 30.52 -30.97 24.48
CA PRO A 190 31.56 -30.30 25.26
C PRO A 190 33.00 -30.59 24.82
N ASN A 191 33.28 -31.80 24.34
CA ASN A 191 34.60 -32.21 23.82
C ASN A 191 34.65 -32.35 22.29
N GLY A 192 33.56 -31.98 21.60
CA GLY A 192 33.45 -31.98 20.14
C GLY A 192 34.32 -30.92 19.50
N VAL A 193 34.57 -31.05 18.19
CA VAL A 193 35.46 -30.15 17.42
C VAL A 193 35.12 -28.65 17.60
N PHE A 194 33.83 -28.34 17.67
CA PHE A 194 33.26 -27.00 17.89
C PHE A 194 32.66 -26.81 19.29
N GLY A 195 32.79 -27.80 20.16
CA GLY A 195 32.40 -27.70 21.56
C GLY A 195 33.33 -26.79 22.36
N PRO A 196 32.93 -26.34 23.55
CA PRO A 196 33.70 -25.40 24.36
C PRO A 196 35.14 -25.85 24.66
N ASN A 197 35.34 -27.13 24.99
CA ASN A 197 36.68 -27.70 25.21
C ASN A 197 37.34 -28.22 23.91
N GLY A 198 36.64 -28.11 22.79
CA GLY A 198 37.08 -28.54 21.48
C GLY A 198 38.20 -27.67 20.92
N PRO A 199 38.95 -28.14 19.91
CA PRO A 199 40.01 -27.36 19.28
C PRO A 199 39.55 -26.00 18.74
N PHE A 200 38.30 -25.87 18.29
CA PHE A 200 37.71 -24.60 17.82
C PHE A 200 36.72 -23.97 18.80
N GLY A 201 36.58 -24.55 20.00
CA GLY A 201 35.78 -24.00 21.10
C GLY A 201 36.38 -22.74 21.69
N ASP A 202 35.63 -22.06 22.54
CA ASP A 202 36.08 -20.90 23.31
C ASP A 202 37.31 -21.19 24.18
N GLU A 203 37.38 -22.37 24.80
CA GLU A 203 38.55 -22.83 25.56
C GLU A 203 39.62 -23.52 24.69
N GLY A 204 39.31 -23.70 23.41
CA GLY A 204 40.06 -24.47 22.43
C GLY A 204 41.41 -23.91 22.02
N VAL A 205 42.15 -24.71 21.25
CA VAL A 205 43.47 -24.29 20.74
C VAL A 205 43.40 -23.15 19.73
N PHE A 206 42.30 -23.06 19.00
CA PHE A 206 41.97 -22.03 18.03
C PHE A 206 40.87 -21.08 18.54
N GLY A 207 40.50 -21.19 19.82
CA GLY A 207 39.43 -20.42 20.45
C GLY A 207 39.73 -18.95 20.69
N THR A 208 38.67 -18.13 20.72
CA THR A 208 38.76 -16.68 20.90
C THR A 208 39.14 -16.25 22.32
N ASP A 209 38.88 -17.07 23.34
CA ASP A 209 39.03 -16.68 24.74
C ASP A 209 40.43 -16.95 25.34
N ARG A 210 41.31 -17.67 24.63
CA ARG A 210 42.75 -17.70 24.97
C ARG A 210 43.37 -16.32 25.04
N GLY A 211 43.03 -15.48 24.07
CA GLY A 211 43.54 -14.12 23.99
C GLY A 211 43.07 -13.21 25.13
N ARG A 212 41.98 -13.58 25.82
CA ARG A 212 41.50 -12.90 27.03
C ARG A 212 42.26 -13.41 28.27
N ARG A 213 42.37 -14.73 28.47
CA ARG A 213 43.09 -15.32 29.62
C ARG A 213 44.56 -14.88 29.69
N ASP A 214 45.26 -14.84 28.56
CA ASP A 214 46.66 -14.39 28.53
C ASP A 214 46.80 -12.89 28.83
N ARG A 215 45.78 -12.10 28.48
CA ARG A 215 45.75 -10.66 28.75
C ARG A 215 45.48 -10.41 30.23
N ASP A 216 44.60 -11.20 30.85
CA ASP A 216 44.29 -11.12 32.28
C ASP A 216 45.46 -11.60 33.13
N ARG A 217 46.12 -12.72 32.78
CA ARG A 217 47.37 -13.13 33.44
C ARG A 217 48.46 -12.07 33.36
N ARG A 218 48.65 -11.43 32.19
CA ARG A 218 49.62 -10.33 32.06
C ARG A 218 49.25 -9.09 32.88
N ARG A 219 47.96 -8.82 33.10
CA ARG A 219 47.50 -7.76 33.98
C ARG A 219 47.82 -8.09 35.43
N GLU A 220 47.47 -9.29 35.88
CA GLU A 220 47.78 -9.75 37.24
C GLU A 220 49.29 -9.75 37.52
N ASP A 221 50.13 -10.23 36.59
CA ASP A 221 51.59 -10.21 36.76
C ASP A 221 52.15 -8.78 36.81
N ARG A 222 51.53 -7.85 36.07
CA ARG A 222 51.90 -6.42 36.11
C ARG A 222 51.51 -5.80 37.44
N ASP A 223 50.36 -6.16 37.99
CA ASP A 223 49.86 -5.64 39.26
C ASP A 223 50.68 -6.21 40.42
N ARG A 224 51.01 -7.52 40.42
CA ARG A 224 51.96 -8.10 41.39
C ARG A 224 53.33 -7.42 41.34
N ARG A 225 53.86 -7.12 40.15
CA ARG A 225 55.12 -6.35 40.02
C ARG A 225 55.01 -4.91 40.53
N ARG A 226 53.84 -4.28 40.42
CA ARG A 226 53.60 -2.93 40.97
C ARG A 226 53.57 -2.98 42.49
N GLU A 227 52.84 -3.94 43.07
CA GLU A 227 52.81 -4.15 44.52
C GLU A 227 54.20 -4.45 45.10
N ASP A 228 55.01 -5.29 44.45
CA ASP A 228 56.40 -5.55 44.86
C ASP A 228 57.28 -4.30 44.78
N LYS A 229 57.07 -3.45 43.78
CA LYS A 229 57.80 -2.19 43.62
C LYS A 229 57.38 -1.16 44.68
N GLU A 230 56.10 -1.12 45.04
CA GLU A 230 55.60 -0.27 46.12
C GLU A 230 56.06 -0.73 47.49
N ARG A 231 56.08 -2.05 47.75
CA ARG A 231 56.68 -2.62 48.97
C ARG A 231 58.16 -2.28 49.10
N ARG A 232 58.91 -2.29 47.98
CA ARG A 232 60.32 -1.86 47.95
C ARG A 232 60.51 -0.34 48.11
N LYS A 233 59.55 0.47 47.64
CA LYS A 233 59.61 1.94 47.72
C LYS A 233 59.13 2.48 49.08
N GLY A 234 58.29 1.74 49.80
CA GLY A 234 57.85 2.06 51.16
C GLY A 234 58.89 1.82 52.27
N GLY A 235 60.05 1.24 51.93
CA GLY A 235 61.14 0.96 52.89
C GLY A 235 62.12 2.10 53.15
N HIS A 236 61.95 3.27 52.54
CA HIS A 236 62.77 4.45 52.87
C HIS A 236 61.95 5.43 53.71
N GLY A 237 61.87 5.13 55.00
CA GLY A 237 61.28 6.00 56.01
C GLY A 237 62.06 7.31 56.14
N PRO A 238 61.38 8.45 56.39
CA PRO A 238 62.03 9.74 56.53
C PRO A 238 62.65 9.89 57.92
N GLY A 239 63.90 10.31 57.97
CA GLY A 239 64.54 10.88 59.15
C GLY A 239 65.65 10.01 59.75
N GLN A 240 66.87 10.55 59.78
CA GLN A 240 67.31 11.29 60.96
C GLN A 240 68.21 12.45 60.53
N ARG A 241 67.83 13.64 60.99
CA ARG A 241 68.73 14.80 61.08
C ARG A 241 69.65 14.52 62.27
N MET A 242 70.96 14.58 62.09
CA MET A 242 71.88 14.74 63.22
C MET A 242 72.82 15.90 62.95
N THR A 243 72.67 16.87 63.83
CA THR A 243 73.50 18.00 64.19
C THR A 243 74.92 17.58 64.58
N GLY A 244 75.91 18.46 64.40
CA GLY A 244 77.16 18.41 65.18
C GLY A 244 78.39 18.99 64.48
N TRP A 245 78.93 20.07 65.07
CA TRP A 245 80.22 20.72 64.79
C TRP A 245 81.41 20.00 65.48
N VAL A 246 82.63 20.51 65.21
CA VAL A 246 83.96 20.29 65.86
C VAL A 246 84.79 19.23 65.12
N GLU A 247 86.02 19.50 64.65
CA GLU A 247 87.15 20.23 65.26
C GLU A 247 87.96 21.05 64.24
#